data_AF-A0A2M8CD98-F1
#
_entry.id   AF-A0A2M8CD98-F1
#
_cell.length_a   1.000
_cell.length_b   1.000
_cell.length_c   1.000
_cell.angle_alpha   90.00
_cell.angle_beta   90.00
_cell.angle_gamma   90.00
#
_symmetry.space_group_name_H-M   'P 1'
#
loop_
_entity.id
_entity.type
_entity.pdbx_description
1 polymer ?
#
loop_
_entity_poly.entity_id
_entity_poly.type
_entity_poly.pdbx_seq_one_letter_code
_entity_poly.pdbx_strand_id
1 'polypeptide(L)'
;MERIKNKMMKKVANFITKYARYIFIAIIILTIFAGMQIKNLKIEDDITKYISEDDPDIKFYSEVVEKFGGSQADTSMISMEYEDLFTLENLERVKTITEKLEKAPFIKSVNSFLNMPKIIATD
;
A
#
# COMPACT_ATOMS: atom_id res chain seq x y z
N MET A 1 51.60 14.45 -14.06
CA MET A 1 50.14 14.57 -13.82
C MET A 1 49.78 14.91 -12.36
N GLU A 2 50.47 14.38 -11.34
CA GLU A 2 50.16 14.64 -9.92
C GLU A 2 50.23 16.12 -9.48
N ARG A 3 51.21 16.89 -9.97
CA ARG A 3 51.35 18.33 -9.65
C ARG A 3 50.12 19.17 -10.05
N ILE A 4 49.47 18.83 -11.16
CA ILE A 4 48.27 19.53 -11.65
C ILE A 4 47.07 19.19 -10.76
N LYS A 5 46.90 17.91 -10.40
CA LYS A 5 45.89 17.46 -9.42
C LYS A 5 46.03 18.19 -8.09
N ASN A 6 47.25 18.30 -7.55
CA ASN A 6 47.49 18.98 -6.27
C ASN A 6 47.17 20.48 -6.32
N LYS A 7 47.44 21.15 -7.44
CA LYS A 7 47.08 22.57 -7.62
C LYS A 7 45.56 22.76 -7.74
N MET A 8 44.89 21.84 -8.42
CA MET A 8 43.42 21.85 -8.56
C MET A 8 42.73 21.57 -7.22
N MET A 9 43.19 20.57 -6.46
CA MET A 9 42.64 20.26 -5.12
C MET A 9 42.82 21.42 -4.14
N LYS A 10 43.98 22.11 -4.16
CA LYS A 10 44.18 23.31 -3.34
C LYS A 10 43.25 24.47 -3.71
N LYS A 11 42.95 24.65 -5.00
CA LYS A 11 41.98 25.65 -5.46
C LYS A 11 40.55 25.32 -5.00
N VAL A 12 40.14 24.06 -5.10
CA VAL A 12 38.83 23.59 -4.62
C VAL A 12 38.72 23.74 -3.10
N ALA A 13 39.76 23.33 -2.36
CA ALA A 13 39.79 23.50 -0.90
C ALA A 13 39.66 24.97 -0.49
N ASN A 14 40.42 25.87 -1.13
CA ASN A 14 40.33 27.31 -0.86
C ASN A 14 38.97 27.91 -1.24
N PHE A 15 38.32 27.38 -2.28
CA PHE A 15 36.96 27.81 -2.66
C PHE A 15 35.93 27.35 -1.63
N ILE A 16 36.00 26.08 -1.20
CA ILE A 16 35.10 25.52 -0.19
C ILE A 16 35.25 26.26 1.14
N THR A 17 36.48 26.51 1.60
CA THR A 17 36.70 27.23 2.86
C THR A 17 36.27 28.69 2.79
N LYS A 18 36.50 29.37 1.66
CA LYS A 18 36.09 30.77 1.46
C LYS A 18 34.56 30.94 1.44
N TYR A 19 33.83 29.99 0.85
CA TYR A 19 32.37 30.08 0.69
C TYR A 19 31.59 29.09 1.57
N ALA A 20 32.22 28.53 2.61
CA ALA A 20 31.67 27.46 3.44
C ALA A 20 30.23 27.73 3.93
N ARG A 21 29.94 28.95 4.38
CA ARG A 21 28.59 29.34 4.83
C ARG A 21 27.54 29.27 3.72
N TYR A 22 27.87 29.71 2.51
CA TYR A 22 26.95 29.67 1.36
C TYR A 22 26.74 28.25 0.87
N ILE A 23 27.81 27.45 0.84
CA ILE A 23 27.74 26.02 0.49
C ILE A 23 26.85 25.28 1.49
N PHE A 24 27.01 25.55 2.78
CA PHE A 24 26.18 24.94 3.81
C PHE A 24 24.69 25.31 3.68
N ILE A 25 24.38 26.58 3.44
CA ILE A 25 23.00 27.04 3.17
C ILE A 25 22.45 26.36 1.91
N ALA A 26 23.23 26.27 0.83
CA ALA A 26 22.82 25.62 -0.40
C ALA A 26 22.51 24.12 -0.18
N ILE A 27 23.34 23.41 0.60
CA ILE A 27 23.11 22.01 0.96
C ILE A 27 21.83 21.85 1.79
N ILE A 28 21.58 22.75 2.75
CA ILE A 28 20.33 22.74 3.54
C ILE A 28 19.13 22.92 2.61
N ILE A 29 19.17 23.92 1.72
CA ILE A 29 18.09 24.17 0.76
C ILE A 29 17.86 22.96 -0.13
N LEU A 30 18.93 22.35 -0.66
CA LEU A 30 18.85 21.15 -1.50
C LEU A 30 18.27 19.96 -0.72
N THR A 31 18.68 19.78 0.53
CA THR A 31 18.18 18.71 1.41
C THR A 31 16.69 18.89 1.70
N ILE A 32 16.26 20.11 2.03
CA ILE A 32 14.84 20.42 2.25
C ILE A 32 14.05 20.20 0.97
N PHE A 33 14.57 20.65 -0.18
CA PHE A 33 13.94 20.44 -1.48
C PHE A 33 13.76 18.95 -1.81
N ALA A 34 14.80 18.14 -1.65
CA ALA A 34 14.71 16.69 -1.81
C ALA A 34 13.75 16.06 -0.80
N GLY A 35 13.75 16.52 0.45
CA GLY A 35 12.83 16.06 1.50
C GLY A 35 11.36 16.37 1.19
N MET A 36 11.06 17.53 0.59
CA MET A 36 9.69 17.87 0.17
C MET A 36 9.16 16.90 -0.90
N GLN A 37 10.04 16.34 -1.73
CA GLN A 37 9.66 15.36 -2.77
C GLN A 37 9.29 13.99 -2.19
N ILE A 38 9.55 13.71 -0.92
CA ILE A 38 9.14 12.45 -0.25
C ILE A 38 7.61 12.29 -0.32
N LYS A 39 6.84 13.37 -0.31
CA LYS A 39 5.36 13.30 -0.46
C LYS A 39 4.91 12.70 -1.80
N ASN A 40 5.77 12.72 -2.81
CA ASN A 40 5.49 12.17 -4.14
C ASN A 40 6.00 10.72 -4.29
N LEU A 41 6.55 10.13 -3.23
CA LEU A 41 7.00 8.74 -3.24
C LEU A 41 5.78 7.82 -3.42
N LYS A 42 5.79 7.05 -4.51
CA LYS A 42 4.82 5.98 -4.75
C LYS A 42 5.46 4.66 -4.36
N ILE A 43 4.82 3.93 -3.44
CA ILE A 43 5.21 2.58 -3.06
C ILE A 43 4.42 1.63 -3.95
N GLU A 44 5.11 0.70 -4.59
CA GLU A 44 4.50 -0.37 -5.38
C GLU A 44 4.36 -1.61 -4.49
N ASP A 45 3.14 -1.91 -4.07
CA ASP A 45 2.78 -3.02 -3.18
C ASP A 45 2.26 -4.25 -3.94
N ASP A 46 2.00 -4.10 -5.24
CA ASP A 46 1.56 -5.21 -6.09
C ASP A 46 2.73 -6.11 -6.45
N ILE A 47 2.81 -7.26 -5.78
CA ILE A 47 3.83 -8.29 -6.02
C ILE A 47 3.83 -8.80 -7.47
N THR A 48 2.70 -8.73 -8.17
CA THR A 48 2.58 -9.23 -9.55
C THR A 48 3.36 -8.37 -10.54
N LYS A 49 3.58 -7.08 -10.23
CA LYS A 49 4.37 -6.15 -11.07
C LYS A 49 5.87 -6.38 -11.02
N TYR A 50 6.36 -7.20 -10.10
CA TYR A 50 7.76 -7.64 -10.08
C TYR A 50 8.00 -8.81 -11.05
N ILE A 51 6.94 -9.37 -11.62
CA ILE A 51 6.98 -10.44 -12.63
C ILE A 51 6.93 -9.79 -14.00
N SER A 52 7.56 -10.43 -15.00
CA SER A 52 7.60 -9.91 -16.37
C SER A 52 6.18 -9.83 -16.95
N GLU A 53 5.82 -8.70 -17.56
CA GLU A 53 4.48 -8.49 -18.16
C GLU A 53 4.13 -9.48 -19.28
N ASP A 54 5.16 -10.07 -19.91
CA ASP A 54 5.01 -11.06 -20.98
C ASP A 54 4.78 -12.49 -20.49
N ASP A 55 4.79 -12.71 -19.18
CA ASP A 55 4.57 -14.02 -18.60
C ASP A 55 3.14 -14.53 -18.89
N PRO A 56 2.99 -15.73 -19.49
CA PRO A 56 1.68 -16.27 -19.84
C PRO A 56 0.80 -16.55 -18.61
N ASP A 57 1.40 -16.85 -17.45
CA ASP A 57 0.66 -17.12 -16.21
C ASP A 57 0.09 -15.81 -15.63
N ILE A 58 0.81 -14.69 -15.78
CA ILE A 58 0.30 -13.36 -15.39
C ILE A 58 -0.86 -12.92 -16.28
N LYS A 59 -0.78 -13.18 -17.58
CA LYS A 59 -1.90 -12.91 -18.51
C LYS A 59 -3.13 -13.73 -18.16
N PHE A 60 -2.95 -15.03 -17.91
CA PHE A 60 -4.05 -15.90 -17.50
C PHE A 60 -4.65 -15.47 -16.16
N TYR A 61 -3.82 -15.18 -15.16
CA TYR A 61 -4.27 -14.68 -13.86
C TYR A 61 -5.07 -13.38 -14.01
N SER A 62 -4.58 -12.43 -14.81
CA SER A 62 -5.27 -11.16 -15.07
C SER A 62 -6.64 -11.37 -15.72
N GLU A 63 -6.75 -12.27 -16.70
CA GLU A 63 -8.03 -12.62 -17.33
C GLU A 63 -9.02 -13.25 -16.33
N VAL A 64 -8.55 -14.13 -15.43
CA VAL A 64 -9.39 -14.74 -14.40
C VAL A 64 -9.89 -13.68 -13.42
N VAL A 65 -9.00 -12.78 -12.98
CA VAL A 65 -9.33 -11.64 -12.11
C VAL A 65 -10.35 -10.73 -12.78
N GLU A 66 -10.19 -10.41 -14.06
CA GLU A 66 -11.13 -9.55 -14.79
C GLU A 66 -12.50 -10.22 -14.98
N LYS A 67 -12.53 -11.50 -15.38
CA LYS A 67 -13.77 -12.22 -15.69
C LYS A 67 -14.57 -12.64 -14.46
N PHE A 68 -13.89 -13.02 -13.38
CA PHE A 68 -14.54 -13.56 -12.19
C PHE A 68 -14.45 -12.64 -10.97
N GLY A 69 -13.85 -11.46 -11.13
CA GLY A 69 -13.66 -10.51 -10.03
C GLY A 69 -12.61 -11.00 -9.05
N GLY A 70 -11.34 -10.94 -9.44
CA GLY A 70 -10.24 -11.05 -8.49
C GLY A 70 -10.27 -9.85 -7.54
N SER A 71 -9.83 -9.94 -6.31
CA SER A 71 -9.08 -10.97 -5.61
C SER A 71 -9.54 -10.91 -4.16
N GLN A 72 -9.43 -12.03 -3.43
CA GLN A 72 -9.62 -12.07 -1.97
C GLN A 72 -8.71 -11.08 -1.20
N ALA A 73 -7.77 -10.40 -1.87
CA ALA A 73 -6.86 -9.41 -1.31
C ALA A 73 -7.56 -8.30 -0.51
N ASP A 74 -8.76 -7.87 -0.90
CA ASP A 74 -9.52 -6.82 -0.18
C ASP A 74 -10.57 -7.40 0.79
N THR A 75 -10.60 -8.72 0.97
CA THR A 75 -11.53 -9.37 1.90
C THR A 75 -10.91 -9.41 3.30
N SER A 76 -11.49 -8.66 4.23
CA SER A 76 -11.14 -8.74 5.65
C SER A 76 -12.10 -9.67 6.38
N MET A 77 -11.55 -10.58 7.20
CA MET A 77 -12.35 -11.47 8.06
C MET A 77 -12.37 -10.94 9.49
N ILE A 78 -13.57 -10.82 10.07
CA ILE A 78 -13.78 -10.49 11.47
C ILE A 78 -14.31 -11.74 12.17
N SER A 79 -13.59 -12.21 13.19
CA SER A 79 -14.03 -13.32 14.04
C SER A 79 -14.55 -12.77 15.37
N MET A 80 -15.65 -13.33 15.84
CA MET A 80 -16.28 -12.95 17.11
C MET A 80 -16.53 -14.22 17.93
N GLU A 81 -16.21 -14.16 19.22
CA GLU A 81 -16.44 -15.25 20.17
C GLU A 81 -17.74 -14.98 20.96
N TYR A 82 -18.55 -16.03 21.14
CA TYR A 82 -19.81 -15.98 21.87
C TYR A 82 -19.98 -17.26 22.70
N GLU A 83 -20.53 -17.14 23.91
CA GLU A 83 -20.96 -18.31 24.70
C GLU A 83 -22.18 -19.01 24.08
N ASP A 84 -23.21 -18.23 23.71
CA ASP A 84 -24.38 -18.71 22.95
C ASP A 84 -24.78 -17.68 21.88
N LEU A 85 -24.39 -17.95 20.64
CA LEU A 85 -24.68 -17.07 19.50
C LEU A 85 -26.18 -17.02 19.15
N PHE A 86 -26.94 -18.06 19.45
CA PHE A 86 -28.31 -18.23 18.96
C PHE A 86 -29.38 -17.63 19.89
N THR A 87 -28.98 -16.73 20.78
CA THR A 87 -29.92 -15.89 21.55
C THR A 87 -30.37 -14.69 20.72
N LEU A 88 -31.62 -14.23 20.95
CA LEU A 88 -32.16 -13.05 20.27
C LEU A 88 -31.23 -11.84 20.41
N GLU A 89 -30.75 -11.60 21.63
CA GLU A 89 -29.86 -10.48 21.94
C GLU A 89 -28.54 -10.54 21.13
N ASN A 90 -27.89 -11.71 21.04
CA ASN A 90 -26.64 -11.84 20.30
C ASN A 90 -26.83 -11.76 18.79
N LEU A 91 -27.92 -12.31 18.26
CA LEU A 91 -28.27 -12.17 16.84
C LEU A 91 -28.56 -10.71 16.46
N GLU A 92 -29.25 -9.94 17.32
CA GLU A 92 -29.47 -8.51 17.12
C GLU A 92 -28.17 -7.70 17.12
N ARG A 93 -27.22 -8.08 17.98
CA ARG A 93 -25.87 -7.48 18.01
C ARG A 93 -25.11 -7.74 16.70
N VAL A 94 -25.07 -9.00 16.24
CA VAL A 94 -24.41 -9.36 14.97
C VAL A 94 -25.07 -8.66 13.78
N LYS A 95 -26.41 -8.59 13.76
CA LYS A 95 -27.17 -7.85 12.75
C LYS A 95 -26.79 -6.37 12.73
N THR A 96 -26.76 -5.74 13.90
CA THR A 96 -26.40 -4.32 14.03
C THR A 96 -24.98 -4.04 13.52
N ILE A 97 -24.02 -4.92 13.82
CA ILE A 97 -22.64 -4.79 13.31
C ILE A 97 -22.63 -4.94 11.79
N THR A 98 -23.29 -5.96 11.26
CA THR A 98 -23.38 -6.24 9.81
C THR A 98 -23.96 -5.03 9.07
N GLU A 99 -25.10 -4.51 9.52
CA GLU A 99 -25.76 -3.34 8.90
C GLU A 99 -24.93 -2.05 8.98
N LYS A 100 -24.16 -1.87 10.06
CA LYS A 100 -23.26 -0.71 10.19
C LYS A 100 -22.09 -0.80 9.22
N LEU A 101 -21.52 -1.99 9.04
CA LEU A 101 -20.44 -2.23 8.09
C LEU A 101 -20.93 -2.07 6.64
N GLU A 102 -22.12 -2.58 6.31
CA GLU A 102 -22.72 -2.42 4.98
C GLU A 102 -22.97 -0.95 4.59
N LYS A 103 -23.24 -0.08 5.58
CA LYS A 103 -23.47 1.36 5.35
C LYS A 103 -22.17 2.17 5.27
N ALA A 104 -21.02 1.57 5.56
CA ALA A 104 -19.74 2.28 5.52
C ALA A 104 -19.34 2.56 4.06
N PRO A 105 -18.91 3.79 3.72
CA PRO A 105 -18.70 4.21 2.33
C PRO A 105 -17.56 3.48 1.61
N PHE A 106 -16.70 2.79 2.35
CA PHE A 106 -15.54 2.04 1.83
C PHE A 106 -15.77 0.52 1.82
N ILE A 107 -16.94 0.03 2.25
CA ILE A 107 -17.26 -1.40 2.25
C ILE A 107 -18.15 -1.68 1.05
N LYS A 108 -17.71 -2.57 0.14
CA LYS A 108 -18.47 -2.98 -1.04
C LYS A 108 -19.63 -3.92 -0.69
N SER A 109 -19.38 -4.86 0.23
CA SER A 109 -20.35 -5.88 0.64
C SER A 109 -19.89 -6.52 1.94
N VAL A 110 -20.84 -6.98 2.77
CA VAL A 110 -20.57 -7.77 3.97
C VAL A 110 -21.23 -9.13 3.83
N ASN A 111 -20.44 -10.19 3.94
CA ASN A 111 -20.96 -11.55 4.06
C ASN A 111 -20.92 -11.97 5.53
N SER A 112 -22.08 -12.32 6.07
CA SER A 112 -22.31 -12.72 7.45
C SER A 112 -23.14 -14.00 7.46
N PHE A 113 -23.11 -14.73 8.57
CA PHE A 113 -24.01 -15.87 8.76
C PHE A 113 -25.49 -15.49 8.63
N LEU A 114 -25.84 -14.23 8.88
CA LEU A 114 -27.21 -13.74 8.79
C LEU A 114 -27.72 -13.49 7.36
N ASN A 115 -26.82 -13.32 6.39
CA ASN A 115 -27.18 -12.91 5.01
C ASN A 115 -26.55 -13.81 3.93
N MET A 116 -25.82 -14.86 4.30
CA MET A 116 -25.20 -15.76 3.34
C MET A 116 -26.25 -16.55 2.52
N PRO A 117 -26.02 -16.75 1.21
CA PRO A 117 -26.91 -17.53 0.38
C PRO A 117 -26.96 -18.99 0.84
N LYS A 118 -28.16 -19.57 0.82
CA LYS A 118 -28.35 -20.99 1.14
C LYS A 118 -27.65 -21.85 0.09
N ILE A 119 -26.68 -22.65 0.51
CA ILE A 119 -26.04 -23.65 -0.34
C ILE A 119 -27.04 -24.82 -0.50
N ILE A 120 -27.49 -25.05 -1.73
CA ILE A 120 -28.34 -26.20 -2.08
C ILE A 120 -27.46 -27.11 -2.94
N ALA A 121 -27.22 -28.34 -2.48
CA ALA A 121 -26.54 -29.35 -3.28
C ALA A 121 -27.43 -29.70 -4.48
N THR A 122 -26.85 -29.77 -5.67
CA THR A 122 -27.50 -30.38 -6.83
C THR A 122 -27.24 -31.88 -6.74
N ASP A 123 -28.31 -32.68 -6.82
CA ASP A 123 -28.24 -34.15 -6.86
C ASP A 123 -27.45 -34.67 -8.07
#